data_AF-A0A395M0C2-F1
#
_entry.id   AF-A0A395M0C2-F1
#
_cell.length_a   1.000
_cell.length_b   1.000
_cell.length_c   1.000
_cell.angle_alpha   90.00
_cell.angle_beta   90.00
_cell.angle_gamma   90.00
#
_symmetry.space_group_name_H-M   'P 1'
#
loop_
_entity.id
_entity.type
_entity.pdbx_description
1 polymer ?
#
loop_
_entity_poly.entity_id
_entity_poly.type
_entity_poly.pdbx_seq_one_letter_code
_entity_poly.pdbx_strand_id
1 'polypeptide(L)'
;MWKQIVCYAVAMLVAGATLEAREIKVTNVRVLVSSAPGEDAYTTLVCDISWKNSWRDEVNWDAAWVFVKYQTSDGLWKHATLSTNGNDFFVPAGFSVSAVPDGKGVFIFRAEEGKGDVELKGVQLRWQHRLDNVVVRPNSAVRIFALEMVFVPEGAFQIGDGTLFDVAGHFTDPFQTVSRAKPERKVMTFRGMSPLPTRPEFRESLVMSSSGIKDLSREETNEVSRPARIESEREILFGNSVADNFGNSNGKGMLVSDDVPRIYSSVAIPEQFPKGYAAFYCMKYEISQGEYAEFLNTLTDIQAANLAPEGSVEYRYTISAENFKFKAAHPERACNYLEWKHGSAFLDWAALRPMTELEYEKAARGTRPAIAGEYAWGKEPPIPAERVIRDENGVERVLPDNANCNFGMKVFDESDGSRGVLHCGFCEVGNLGRRERGASYYGIAELSGNLWEQCVTVGDPQGRRYTGQHGDGELSYDGQANVEHWAVGINGRGYRGGSWSNQSFRLRISDRQVAVGGAVANTTVTAAALGFRGVRSAVLKP
;
A
#
# COMPACT_ATOMS: atom_id res chain seq x y z
N MET A 1 27.13 -2.99 71.01
CA MET A 1 26.06 -2.22 70.36
C MET A 1 26.67 -1.50 69.15
N TRP A 2 26.66 -2.12 67.97
CA TRP A 2 26.72 -1.41 66.69
C TRP A 2 26.33 -2.40 65.58
N LYS A 3 25.26 -2.04 64.85
CA LYS A 3 24.70 -2.80 63.74
C LYS A 3 25.58 -2.62 62.50
N GLN A 4 25.92 -3.73 61.84
CA GLN A 4 26.45 -3.73 60.48
C GLN A 4 25.33 -3.35 59.52
N ILE A 5 25.54 -2.29 58.74
CA ILE A 5 24.68 -1.91 57.61
C ILE A 5 25.25 -2.61 56.37
N VAL A 6 24.51 -3.58 55.85
CA VAL A 6 24.73 -4.17 54.53
C VAL A 6 23.92 -3.33 53.54
N CYS A 7 24.59 -2.56 52.69
CA CYS A 7 23.98 -1.88 51.55
C CYS A 7 23.72 -2.91 50.44
N TYR A 8 22.47 -3.33 50.28
CA TYR A 8 22.01 -4.00 49.06
C TYR A 8 21.82 -2.94 47.97
N ALA A 9 22.74 -2.89 47.02
CA ALA A 9 22.49 -2.25 45.73
C ALA A 9 21.52 -3.12 44.95
N VAL A 10 20.24 -2.72 44.91
CA VAL A 10 19.26 -3.28 43.98
C VAL A 10 19.64 -2.76 42.59
N ALA A 11 20.31 -3.60 41.81
CA ALA A 11 20.40 -3.40 40.37
C ALA A 11 18.98 -3.60 39.81
N MET A 12 18.28 -2.49 39.53
CA MET A 12 17.11 -2.54 38.67
C MET A 12 17.58 -3.00 37.29
N LEU A 13 17.36 -4.28 36.98
CA LEU A 13 17.27 -4.77 35.61
C LEU A 13 16.08 -4.02 34.98
N VAL A 14 16.36 -2.91 34.32
CA VAL A 14 15.48 -2.41 33.26
C VAL A 14 15.63 -3.42 32.14
N ALA A 15 14.75 -4.41 32.11
CA ALA A 15 14.53 -5.22 30.93
C ALA A 15 14.08 -4.26 29.83
N GLY A 16 15.01 -3.87 28.95
CA GLY A 16 14.66 -3.24 27.69
C GLY A 16 13.86 -4.26 26.90
N ALA A 17 12.54 -4.15 26.92
CA ALA A 17 11.71 -4.83 25.95
C ALA A 17 12.05 -4.23 24.58
N THR A 18 12.82 -4.97 23.79
CA THR A 18 13.02 -4.68 22.38
C THR A 18 11.68 -4.92 21.68
N LEU A 19 10.95 -3.85 21.36
CA LEU A 19 9.77 -3.92 20.51
C LEU A 19 10.24 -4.00 19.06
N GLU A 20 10.25 -5.19 18.48
CA GLU A 20 10.14 -5.27 17.02
C GLU A 20 8.72 -4.83 16.64
N ALA A 21 8.62 -3.81 15.79
CA ALA A 21 7.36 -3.21 15.36
C ALA A 21 6.50 -4.13 14.47
N ARG A 22 7.15 -5.06 13.78
CA ARG A 22 6.57 -6.04 12.85
C ARG A 22 7.02 -7.41 13.28
N GLU A 23 6.08 -8.24 13.71
CA GLU A 23 6.38 -9.61 14.15
C GLU A 23 5.19 -10.54 13.90
N ILE A 24 4.58 -10.44 12.70
CA ILE A 24 3.55 -11.41 12.32
C ILE A 24 4.19 -12.80 12.16
N LYS A 25 3.69 -13.76 12.93
CA LYS A 25 4.22 -15.12 12.97
C LYS A 25 3.08 -16.11 12.88
N VAL A 26 3.29 -17.15 12.10
CA VAL A 26 2.44 -18.35 12.06
C VAL A 26 3.24 -19.53 12.57
N THR A 27 2.75 -20.19 13.62
CA THR A 27 3.45 -21.31 14.27
C THR A 27 2.50 -22.46 14.55
N ASN A 28 3.03 -23.60 15.00
CA ASN A 28 2.25 -24.76 15.44
C ASN A 28 1.23 -25.28 14.40
N VAL A 29 1.59 -25.21 13.11
CA VAL A 29 0.78 -25.65 11.98
C VAL A 29 0.54 -27.15 12.04
N ARG A 30 -0.72 -27.56 11.98
CA ARG A 30 -1.18 -28.96 12.03
C ARG A 30 -2.31 -29.21 11.04
N VAL A 31 -2.27 -30.36 10.39
CA VAL A 31 -3.32 -30.83 9.46
C VAL A 31 -4.21 -31.84 10.19
N LEU A 32 -5.48 -31.50 10.38
CA LEU A 32 -6.48 -32.37 11.01
C LEU A 32 -7.38 -32.96 9.93
N VAL A 33 -7.04 -34.18 9.49
CA VAL A 33 -7.86 -34.96 8.55
C VAL A 33 -8.96 -35.66 9.33
N SER A 34 -10.23 -35.41 8.96
CA SER A 34 -11.34 -36.18 9.51
C SER A 34 -11.42 -37.55 8.86
N SER A 35 -11.78 -38.57 9.66
CA SER A 35 -12.08 -39.93 9.19
C SER A 35 -13.58 -40.24 9.18
N ALA A 36 -14.44 -39.23 9.40
CA ALA A 36 -15.88 -39.41 9.47
C ALA A 36 -16.50 -39.48 8.05
N PRO A 37 -17.38 -40.47 7.76
CA PRO A 37 -18.04 -40.58 6.46
C PRO A 37 -18.87 -39.31 6.15
N GLY A 38 -18.55 -38.63 5.05
CA GLY A 38 -19.20 -37.39 4.64
C GLY A 38 -18.45 -36.09 5.00
N GLU A 39 -17.41 -36.16 5.84
CA GLU A 39 -16.49 -35.04 6.11
C GLU A 39 -15.30 -34.99 5.13
N ASP A 40 -15.24 -35.94 4.19
CA ASP A 40 -14.18 -36.08 3.18
C ASP A 40 -14.06 -34.89 2.19
N ALA A 41 -14.89 -33.86 2.32
CA ALA A 41 -14.92 -32.70 1.43
C ALA A 41 -13.97 -31.56 1.85
N TYR A 42 -13.55 -31.55 3.11
CA TYR A 42 -12.69 -30.51 3.66
C TYR A 42 -11.71 -31.07 4.68
N THR A 43 -10.67 -30.29 4.98
CA THR A 43 -9.69 -30.58 6.02
C THR A 43 -9.54 -29.34 6.90
N THR A 44 -9.39 -29.55 8.21
CA THR A 44 -9.16 -28.45 9.13
C THR A 44 -7.66 -28.25 9.34
N LEU A 45 -7.17 -27.04 9.10
CA LEU A 45 -5.80 -26.64 9.38
C LEU A 45 -5.80 -25.84 10.68
N VAL A 46 -4.88 -26.17 11.59
CA VAL A 46 -4.75 -25.49 12.88
C VAL A 46 -3.41 -24.78 12.94
N CYS A 47 -3.39 -23.54 13.41
CA CYS A 47 -2.16 -22.80 13.68
C CYS A 47 -2.31 -21.84 14.85
N ASP A 48 -1.19 -21.31 15.29
CA ASP A 48 -1.13 -20.14 16.15
C ASP A 48 -0.68 -18.94 15.33
N ILE A 49 -1.28 -17.78 15.56
CA ILE A 49 -0.96 -16.52 14.88
C ILE A 49 -0.70 -15.44 15.92
N SER A 50 0.41 -14.73 15.79
CA SER A 50 0.72 -13.57 16.65
C SER A 50 1.21 -12.40 15.81
N TRP A 51 0.98 -11.17 16.25
CA TRP A 51 1.59 -9.96 15.69
C TRP A 51 1.56 -8.81 16.71
N LYS A 52 2.32 -7.76 16.45
CA LYS A 52 2.55 -6.64 17.37
C LYS A 52 1.67 -5.44 17.04
N ASN A 53 1.43 -4.60 18.05
CA ASN A 53 0.81 -3.28 17.88
C ASN A 53 -0.54 -3.30 17.13
N SER A 54 -1.36 -4.33 17.35
CA SER A 54 -2.70 -4.38 16.79
C SER A 54 -3.60 -3.32 17.39
N TRP A 55 -4.53 -2.79 16.60
CA TRP A 55 -5.49 -1.80 17.04
C TRP A 55 -6.78 -1.85 16.20
N ARG A 56 -7.89 -1.47 16.85
CA ARG A 56 -9.18 -1.19 16.22
C ARG A 56 -9.82 0.01 16.89
N ASP A 57 -10.33 0.93 16.09
CA ASP A 57 -11.16 2.05 16.51
C ASP A 57 -12.48 2.09 15.72
N GLU A 58 -13.24 3.18 15.86
CA GLU A 58 -14.52 3.38 15.18
C GLU A 58 -14.41 3.50 13.65
N VAL A 59 -13.25 3.88 13.12
CA VAL A 59 -13.04 4.25 11.71
C VAL A 59 -12.34 3.14 10.94
N ASN A 60 -11.30 2.56 11.52
CA ASN A 60 -10.45 1.58 10.87
C ASN A 60 -9.86 0.57 11.87
N TRP A 61 -9.14 -0.42 11.35
CA TRP A 61 -8.43 -1.41 12.17
C TRP A 61 -7.27 -2.03 11.39
N ASP A 62 -6.35 -2.63 12.14
CA ASP A 62 -5.39 -3.58 11.57
C ASP A 62 -5.96 -5.00 11.52
N ALA A 63 -5.43 -5.82 10.62
CA ALA A 63 -5.86 -7.19 10.40
C ALA A 63 -4.69 -8.06 9.93
N ALA A 64 -4.80 -9.37 10.10
CA ALA A 64 -3.96 -10.34 9.44
C ALA A 64 -4.68 -10.90 8.20
N TRP A 65 -4.10 -10.74 7.01
CA TRP A 65 -4.51 -11.49 5.81
C TRP A 65 -3.85 -12.86 5.85
N VAL A 66 -4.66 -13.91 5.99
CA VAL A 66 -4.19 -15.29 6.17
C VAL A 66 -4.60 -16.13 4.96
N PHE A 67 -3.63 -16.77 4.33
CA PHE A 67 -3.84 -17.66 3.19
C PHE A 67 -2.95 -18.90 3.28
N VAL A 68 -3.27 -19.91 2.48
CA VAL A 68 -2.69 -21.25 2.62
C VAL A 68 -2.08 -21.72 1.30
N LYS A 69 -0.86 -22.26 1.38
CA LYS A 69 -0.22 -23.00 0.29
C LYS A 69 -0.10 -24.46 0.67
N TYR A 70 -0.34 -25.34 -0.29
CA TYR A 70 -0.10 -26.79 -0.13
C TYR A 70 0.85 -27.27 -1.22
N GLN A 71 1.59 -28.33 -0.95
CA GLN A 71 2.45 -28.96 -1.93
C GLN A 71 1.72 -30.14 -2.59
N THR A 72 1.73 -30.17 -3.91
CA THR A 72 1.23 -31.29 -4.72
C THR A 72 2.22 -32.47 -4.69
N SER A 73 1.80 -33.63 -5.22
CA SER A 73 2.64 -34.84 -5.25
C SER A 73 3.89 -34.72 -6.11
N ASP A 74 3.88 -33.83 -7.10
CA ASP A 74 5.02 -33.46 -7.95
C ASP A 74 5.89 -32.35 -7.34
N GLY A 75 5.60 -31.93 -6.11
CA GLY A 75 6.43 -30.98 -5.36
C GLY A 75 6.13 -29.50 -5.61
N LEU A 76 5.10 -29.18 -6.41
CA LEU A 76 4.71 -27.79 -6.69
C LEU A 76 3.87 -27.23 -5.55
N TRP A 77 4.12 -25.97 -5.17
CA TRP A 77 3.23 -25.28 -4.24
C TRP A 77 2.06 -24.63 -4.98
N LYS A 78 0.86 -24.82 -4.44
CA LYS A 78 -0.41 -24.32 -5.00
C LYS A 78 -1.22 -23.61 -3.93
N HIS A 79 -2.13 -22.73 -4.35
CA HIS A 79 -2.98 -21.97 -3.44
C HIS A 79 -4.20 -22.80 -3.02
N ALA A 80 -4.42 -22.98 -1.72
CA ALA A 80 -5.55 -23.73 -1.18
C ALA A 80 -6.86 -22.91 -1.21
N THR A 81 -7.96 -23.52 -1.64
CA THR A 81 -9.29 -22.92 -1.61
C THR A 81 -9.93 -23.07 -0.23
N LEU A 82 -9.98 -21.99 0.55
CA LEU A 82 -10.63 -21.96 1.86
C LEU A 82 -12.16 -21.81 1.75
N SER A 83 -12.87 -22.17 2.81
CA SER A 83 -14.32 -21.93 2.90
C SER A 83 -14.65 -20.44 2.79
N THR A 84 -15.77 -20.11 2.16
CA THR A 84 -16.29 -18.74 2.09
C THR A 84 -17.31 -18.44 3.21
N ASN A 85 -17.66 -19.45 4.01
CA ASN A 85 -18.56 -19.32 5.16
C ASN A 85 -17.77 -19.00 6.43
N GLY A 86 -18.00 -17.83 7.04
CA GLY A 86 -17.30 -17.41 8.27
C GLY A 86 -17.47 -18.36 9.46
N ASN A 87 -18.56 -19.13 9.52
CA ASN A 87 -18.81 -20.10 10.61
C ASN A 87 -17.94 -21.36 10.52
N ASP A 88 -17.25 -21.57 9.39
CA ASP A 88 -16.38 -22.72 9.20
C ASP A 88 -14.98 -22.53 9.80
N PHE A 89 -14.72 -21.35 10.36
CA PHE A 89 -13.45 -20.94 10.95
C PHE A 89 -13.58 -20.81 12.46
N PHE A 90 -12.47 -21.01 13.17
CA PHE A 90 -12.38 -20.70 14.59
C PHE A 90 -11.25 -19.71 14.84
N VAL A 91 -11.57 -18.64 15.57
CA VAL A 91 -10.61 -17.70 16.15
C VAL A 91 -10.93 -17.51 17.64
N PRO A 92 -9.93 -17.29 18.51
CA PRO A 92 -10.16 -17.04 19.94
C PRO A 92 -11.11 -15.85 20.20
N ALA A 93 -11.77 -15.89 21.36
CA ALA A 93 -12.69 -14.83 21.79
C ALA A 93 -12.02 -13.44 21.78
N GLY A 94 -12.80 -12.41 21.40
CA GLY A 94 -12.29 -11.05 21.21
C GLY A 94 -11.74 -10.78 19.80
N PHE A 95 -11.74 -11.78 18.91
CA PHE A 95 -11.34 -11.65 17.51
C PHE A 95 -12.47 -12.10 16.57
N SER A 96 -12.40 -11.60 15.34
CA SER A 96 -13.32 -11.90 14.26
C SER A 96 -12.55 -12.38 13.04
N VAL A 97 -13.22 -13.17 12.22
CA VAL A 97 -12.71 -13.68 10.95
C VAL A 97 -13.68 -13.31 9.83
N SER A 98 -13.13 -12.83 8.70
CA SER A 98 -13.89 -12.51 7.50
C SER A 98 -13.31 -13.30 6.33
N ALA A 99 -14.04 -14.32 5.88
CA ALA A 99 -13.69 -15.05 4.67
C ALA A 99 -13.95 -14.22 3.42
N VAL A 100 -13.09 -14.37 2.41
CA VAL A 100 -13.26 -13.68 1.13
C VAL A 100 -14.04 -14.55 0.13
N PRO A 101 -14.85 -13.97 -0.78
CA PRO A 101 -15.74 -14.73 -1.66
C PRO A 101 -15.04 -15.61 -2.68
N ASP A 102 -13.79 -15.31 -3.03
CA ASP A 102 -12.98 -16.12 -3.95
C ASP A 102 -12.29 -17.31 -3.27
N GLY A 103 -12.46 -17.48 -1.94
CA GLY A 103 -11.89 -18.57 -1.17
C GLY A 103 -10.36 -18.50 -1.02
N LYS A 104 -9.70 -17.39 -1.39
CA LYS A 104 -8.22 -17.29 -1.36
C LYS A 104 -7.62 -16.95 -0.01
N GLY A 105 -8.44 -16.81 1.04
CA GLY A 105 -7.94 -16.51 2.37
C GLY A 105 -9.01 -15.98 3.31
N VAL A 106 -8.56 -15.44 4.43
CA VAL A 106 -9.41 -14.78 5.43
C VAL A 106 -8.69 -13.58 6.02
N PHE A 107 -9.45 -12.57 6.46
CA PHE A 107 -8.94 -11.53 7.36
C PHE A 107 -9.27 -11.89 8.80
N ILE A 108 -8.28 -11.80 9.69
CA ILE A 108 -8.46 -11.95 11.15
C ILE A 108 -8.14 -10.62 11.83
N PHE A 109 -9.04 -10.12 12.67
CA PHE A 109 -8.91 -8.80 13.29
C PHE A 109 -9.63 -8.76 14.65
N ARG A 110 -9.36 -7.73 15.46
CA ARG A 110 -10.03 -7.53 16.76
C ARG A 110 -11.54 -7.37 16.55
N ALA A 111 -12.35 -8.07 17.35
CA ALA A 111 -13.81 -8.01 17.25
C ALA A 111 -14.38 -6.68 17.76
N GLU A 112 -13.70 -6.07 18.73
CA GLU A 112 -14.07 -4.81 19.38
C GLU A 112 -12.90 -3.82 19.36
N GLU A 113 -13.19 -2.57 19.69
CA GLU A 113 -12.16 -1.54 19.87
C GLU A 113 -11.13 -1.94 20.92
N GLY A 114 -9.88 -1.60 20.64
CA GLY A 114 -8.78 -1.93 21.54
C GLY A 114 -7.45 -1.88 20.84
N LYS A 115 -6.38 -2.02 21.62
CA LYS A 115 -5.01 -2.04 21.12
C LYS A 115 -4.11 -2.96 21.92
N GLY A 116 -3.00 -3.35 21.33
CA GLY A 116 -1.93 -4.13 21.95
C GLY A 116 -1.48 -5.30 21.07
N ASP A 117 -0.56 -6.09 21.59
CA ASP A 117 -0.08 -7.29 20.92
C ASP A 117 -1.19 -8.35 20.83
N VAL A 118 -1.06 -9.23 19.84
CA VAL A 118 -1.99 -10.31 19.59
C VAL A 118 -1.28 -11.64 19.65
N GLU A 119 -1.88 -12.59 20.37
CA GLU A 119 -1.47 -13.99 20.38
C GLU A 119 -2.73 -14.87 20.33
N LEU A 120 -2.98 -15.45 19.15
CA LEU A 120 -4.10 -16.35 18.89
C LEU A 120 -3.60 -17.79 18.88
N LYS A 121 -4.13 -18.62 19.79
CA LYS A 121 -3.83 -20.05 19.84
C LYS A 121 -4.94 -20.86 19.21
N GLY A 122 -4.55 -21.87 18.43
CA GLY A 122 -5.48 -22.85 17.89
C GLY A 122 -6.49 -22.28 16.89
N VAL A 123 -6.10 -21.26 16.11
CA VAL A 123 -6.87 -20.77 14.96
C VAL A 123 -7.15 -21.95 14.02
N GLN A 124 -8.38 -22.09 13.55
CA GLN A 124 -8.77 -23.17 12.64
C GLN A 124 -9.24 -22.60 11.30
N LEU A 125 -8.62 -23.07 10.22
CA LEU A 125 -8.96 -22.75 8.85
C LEU A 125 -9.57 -23.97 8.15
N ARG A 126 -10.70 -23.78 7.48
CA ARG A 126 -11.34 -24.84 6.69
C ARG A 126 -10.86 -24.82 5.25
N TRP A 127 -10.04 -25.79 4.88
CA TRP A 127 -9.56 -26.00 3.51
C TRP A 127 -10.50 -26.94 2.75
N GLN A 128 -11.14 -26.44 1.69
CA GLN A 128 -12.03 -27.19 0.80
C GLN A 128 -11.22 -27.98 -0.25
N HIS A 129 -10.30 -28.85 0.19
CA HIS A 129 -9.29 -29.50 -0.65
C HIS A 129 -9.83 -30.31 -1.85
N ARG A 130 -11.12 -30.68 -1.85
CA ARG A 130 -11.76 -31.28 -3.02
C ARG A 130 -11.89 -30.32 -4.20
N LEU A 131 -12.12 -29.03 -3.95
CA LEU A 131 -12.14 -28.01 -5.00
C LEU A 131 -10.77 -27.88 -5.68
N ASP A 132 -9.71 -28.18 -4.94
CA ASP A 132 -8.33 -28.19 -5.43
C ASP A 132 -7.91 -29.55 -6.01
N ASN A 133 -8.82 -30.53 -6.03
CA ASN A 133 -8.58 -31.91 -6.50
C ASN A 133 -7.43 -32.63 -5.77
N VAL A 134 -7.28 -32.37 -4.47
CA VAL A 134 -6.22 -32.94 -3.63
C VAL A 134 -6.78 -33.95 -2.63
N VAL A 135 -6.05 -35.06 -2.46
CA VAL A 135 -6.23 -35.98 -1.34
C VAL A 135 -5.27 -35.59 -0.22
N VAL A 136 -5.81 -35.17 0.92
CA VAL A 136 -5.02 -34.70 2.05
C VAL A 136 -4.70 -35.85 3.00
N ARG A 137 -3.47 -35.85 3.53
CA ARG A 137 -2.98 -36.80 4.53
C ARG A 137 -2.45 -36.01 5.73
N PRO A 138 -2.31 -36.63 6.93
CA PRO A 138 -1.77 -35.96 8.10
C PRO A 138 -0.36 -35.36 7.90
N ASN A 139 0.41 -35.89 6.95
CA ASN A 139 1.75 -35.43 6.59
C ASN A 139 1.81 -34.62 5.29
N SER A 140 0.66 -34.21 4.71
CA SER A 140 0.64 -33.31 3.56
C SER A 140 1.37 -32.01 3.90
N ALA A 141 2.29 -31.57 3.02
CA ALA A 141 3.03 -30.35 3.24
C ALA A 141 2.12 -29.13 3.00
N VAL A 142 1.94 -28.33 4.05
CA VAL A 142 1.12 -27.13 4.07
C VAL A 142 1.93 -25.99 4.71
N ARG A 143 1.81 -24.79 4.14
CA ARG A 143 2.30 -23.55 4.72
C ARG A 143 1.14 -22.58 4.84
N ILE A 144 1.04 -21.94 6.00
CA ILE A 144 0.05 -20.89 6.26
C ILE A 144 0.83 -19.59 6.37
N PHE A 145 0.46 -18.63 5.54
CA PHE A 145 1.08 -17.31 5.49
C PHE A 145 0.14 -16.30 6.11
N ALA A 146 0.71 -15.26 6.73
CA ALA A 146 -0.05 -14.15 7.27
C ALA A 146 0.69 -12.84 6.97
N LEU A 147 -0.05 -11.84 6.45
CA LEU A 147 0.46 -10.49 6.19
C LEU A 147 -0.31 -9.49 7.05
N GLU A 148 0.39 -8.54 7.67
CA GLU A 148 -0.26 -7.43 8.38
C GLU A 148 -0.88 -6.46 7.37
N MET A 149 -2.16 -6.16 7.58
CA MET A 149 -2.98 -5.31 6.73
C MET A 149 -3.70 -4.25 7.58
N VAL A 150 -4.16 -3.19 6.94
CA VAL A 150 -4.99 -2.15 7.53
C VAL A 150 -6.24 -1.99 6.69
N PHE A 151 -7.40 -2.01 7.33
CA PHE A 151 -8.67 -1.69 6.70
C PHE A 151 -8.76 -0.20 6.41
N VAL A 152 -8.98 0.16 5.15
CA VAL A 152 -9.27 1.50 4.67
C VAL A 152 -10.77 1.56 4.34
N PRO A 153 -11.57 2.33 5.09
CA PRO A 153 -13.02 2.36 4.94
C PRO A 153 -13.46 2.99 3.62
N GLU A 154 -14.68 2.64 3.18
CA GLU A 154 -15.35 3.35 2.10
C GLU A 154 -15.52 4.83 2.47
N GLY A 155 -15.36 5.71 1.49
CA GLY A 155 -15.67 7.12 1.68
C GLY A 155 -14.96 8.05 0.72
N ALA A 156 -15.52 9.24 0.59
CA ALA A 156 -14.98 10.30 -0.24
C ALA A 156 -13.70 10.90 0.34
N PHE A 157 -12.76 11.30 -0.52
CA PHE A 157 -11.47 11.85 -0.13
C PHE A 157 -10.93 12.84 -1.17
N GLN A 158 -9.86 13.55 -0.82
CA GLN A 158 -9.19 14.52 -1.70
C GLN A 158 -7.85 14.01 -2.20
N ILE A 159 -7.56 14.30 -3.47
CA ILE A 159 -6.28 14.01 -4.14
C ILE A 159 -5.68 15.29 -4.71
N GLY A 160 -4.35 15.33 -4.78
CA GLY A 160 -3.61 16.50 -5.24
C GLY A 160 -3.25 17.49 -4.12
N ASP A 161 -2.37 18.43 -4.47
CA ASP A 161 -1.70 19.30 -3.51
C ASP A 161 -2.37 20.69 -3.39
N GLY A 162 -3.08 21.11 -4.44
CA GLY A 162 -3.66 22.45 -4.54
C GLY A 162 -2.64 23.58 -4.69
N THR A 163 -1.35 23.27 -4.86
CA THR A 163 -0.29 24.25 -5.06
C THR A 163 -0.23 24.73 -6.51
N LEU A 164 0.25 25.96 -6.71
CA LEU A 164 0.50 26.57 -8.03
C LEU A 164 2.00 26.69 -8.35
N PHE A 165 2.85 26.59 -7.32
CA PHE A 165 4.29 26.77 -7.32
C PHE A 165 4.98 25.51 -6.77
N ASP A 166 6.24 25.26 -7.15
CA ASP A 166 7.03 24.09 -6.71
C ASP A 166 6.39 22.72 -7.02
N VAL A 167 5.72 22.64 -8.17
CA VAL A 167 4.99 21.46 -8.64
C VAL A 167 5.97 20.34 -8.97
N ALA A 168 6.04 19.32 -8.12
CA ALA A 168 6.15 17.96 -8.61
C ALA A 168 4.73 17.56 -9.02
N GLY A 169 4.54 16.99 -10.22
CA GLY A 169 3.20 16.84 -10.81
C GLY A 169 2.15 16.34 -9.81
N HIS A 170 0.92 16.84 -9.85
CA HIS A 170 -0.14 16.40 -8.95
C HIS A 170 -1.51 16.47 -9.63
N PHE A 171 -2.50 15.81 -9.03
CA PHE A 171 -3.89 15.91 -9.44
C PHE A 171 -4.47 17.29 -9.13
N THR A 172 -5.39 17.75 -9.96
CA THR A 172 -6.15 18.99 -9.73
C THR A 172 -7.60 18.83 -10.11
N ASP A 173 -8.50 19.44 -9.34
CA ASP A 173 -9.90 19.68 -9.74
C ASP A 173 -9.92 20.44 -11.08
N PRO A 174 -10.95 20.30 -11.95
CA PRO A 174 -11.08 21.11 -13.15
C PRO A 174 -10.83 22.58 -12.87
N PHE A 175 -9.94 23.19 -13.67
CA PHE A 175 -9.62 24.61 -13.61
C PHE A 175 -10.91 25.43 -13.77
N GLN A 176 -11.46 25.92 -12.66
CA GLN A 176 -12.48 26.95 -12.71
C GLN A 176 -11.78 28.31 -12.75
N THR A 177 -11.85 28.97 -13.90
CA THR A 177 -11.55 30.39 -14.03
C THR A 177 -12.48 31.18 -13.11
N VAL A 178 -11.94 31.77 -12.05
CA VAL A 178 -12.72 32.63 -11.15
C VAL A 178 -12.61 34.07 -11.64
N SER A 179 -13.70 34.67 -12.11
CA SER A 179 -13.76 36.12 -12.35
C SER A 179 -14.14 36.84 -11.06
N ARG A 180 -13.55 38.02 -10.83
CA ARG A 180 -13.69 38.80 -9.59
C ARG A 180 -15.13 39.32 -9.31
N ALA A 181 -16.08 39.11 -10.23
CA ALA A 181 -17.38 39.77 -10.22
C ALA A 181 -18.52 39.01 -9.51
N LYS A 182 -18.38 37.72 -9.16
CA LYS A 182 -19.43 36.96 -8.42
C LYS A 182 -18.81 35.91 -7.48
N PRO A 183 -18.78 36.13 -6.15
CA PRO A 183 -18.36 35.12 -5.18
C PRO A 183 -19.42 34.04 -4.91
N GLU A 184 -20.61 34.14 -5.53
CA GLU A 184 -21.68 33.15 -5.37
C GLU A 184 -21.44 31.90 -6.24
N ARG A 185 -20.97 30.86 -5.55
CA ARG A 185 -20.98 29.43 -5.89
C ARG A 185 -22.17 29.03 -6.78
N LYS A 186 -21.90 28.56 -8.00
CA LYS A 186 -22.66 27.42 -8.54
C LYS A 186 -21.88 26.15 -8.22
N VAL A 187 -22.26 25.50 -7.12
CA VAL A 187 -21.85 24.12 -6.87
C VAL A 187 -22.53 23.28 -7.95
N MET A 188 -21.80 22.92 -9.02
CA MET A 188 -22.22 21.83 -9.89
C MET A 188 -21.88 20.54 -9.15
N THR A 189 -22.79 20.09 -8.29
CA THR A 189 -22.77 18.70 -7.81
C THR A 189 -23.10 17.79 -8.98
N PHE A 190 -22.29 16.75 -9.16
CA PHE A 190 -22.41 15.72 -10.19
C PHE A 190 -23.87 15.22 -10.36
N ARG A 191 -24.53 15.56 -11.47
CA ARG A 191 -25.75 14.90 -11.96
C ARG A 191 -25.63 14.74 -13.48
N GLY A 192 -25.85 13.51 -13.95
CA GLY A 192 -25.63 13.07 -15.33
C GLY A 192 -26.40 13.84 -16.42
N MET A 193 -25.87 13.72 -17.64
CA MET A 193 -26.31 14.19 -18.97
C MET A 193 -27.85 14.24 -19.21
N SER A 194 -28.49 15.09 -20.04
CA SER A 194 -28.14 15.73 -21.35
C SER A 194 -29.15 16.88 -21.73
N PRO A 195 -29.01 17.60 -22.89
CA PRO A 195 -29.34 19.04 -23.06
C PRO A 195 -30.62 19.40 -23.87
N LEU A 196 -30.96 20.70 -23.93
CA LEU A 196 -31.71 21.33 -25.04
C LEU A 196 -31.16 22.74 -25.36
N PRO A 197 -30.95 23.12 -26.65
CA PRO A 197 -30.49 24.45 -27.03
C PRO A 197 -31.68 25.35 -27.37
N THR A 198 -31.86 26.49 -26.70
CA THR A 198 -32.62 27.62 -27.27
C THR A 198 -32.28 28.97 -26.60
N ARG A 199 -31.45 29.78 -27.26
CA ARG A 199 -31.69 31.22 -27.57
C ARG A 199 -30.40 31.90 -28.08
N PRO A 200 -30.50 32.96 -28.92
CA PRO A 200 -29.35 33.65 -29.48
C PRO A 200 -28.55 34.36 -28.39
N GLU A 201 -27.22 34.28 -28.50
CA GLU A 201 -26.24 34.78 -27.55
C GLU A 201 -26.33 36.31 -27.36
N PHE A 202 -26.91 36.74 -26.23
CA PHE A 202 -26.53 38.03 -25.65
C PHE A 202 -25.18 37.84 -24.96
N ARG A 203 -24.16 38.61 -25.36
CA ARG A 203 -22.86 38.62 -24.69
C ARG A 203 -23.02 39.21 -23.28
N GLU A 204 -23.24 38.35 -22.28
CA GLU A 204 -23.30 38.69 -20.85
C GLU A 204 -21.98 39.30 -20.30
N SER A 205 -20.92 39.40 -21.11
CA SER A 205 -19.59 39.88 -20.71
C SER A 205 -19.42 41.40 -20.77
N LEU A 206 -20.37 42.14 -21.34
CA LEU A 206 -20.30 43.61 -21.48
C LEU A 206 -21.15 44.27 -20.40
N VAL A 207 -20.50 44.95 -19.46
CA VAL A 207 -21.18 45.68 -18.37
C VAL A 207 -20.94 47.17 -18.53
N MET A 208 -22.01 47.97 -18.42
CA MET A 208 -21.90 49.42 -18.38
C MET A 208 -21.39 49.89 -17.02
N SER A 209 -20.31 50.67 -17.03
CA SER A 209 -19.78 51.37 -15.87
C SER A 209 -19.83 52.89 -16.07
N SER A 210 -19.64 53.67 -15.01
CA SER A 210 -19.58 55.13 -15.06
C SER A 210 -18.45 55.70 -15.94
N SER A 211 -17.50 54.85 -16.36
CA SER A 211 -16.40 55.18 -17.26
C SER A 211 -16.53 54.57 -18.67
N GLY A 212 -17.68 53.97 -19.01
CA GLY A 212 -17.95 53.36 -20.32
C GLY A 212 -18.26 51.85 -20.26
N ILE A 213 -18.38 51.24 -21.44
CA ILE A 213 -18.62 49.80 -21.60
C ILE A 213 -17.33 49.05 -21.29
N LYS A 214 -17.36 48.21 -20.25
CA LYS A 214 -16.21 47.39 -19.83
C LYS A 214 -16.45 45.95 -20.27
N ASP A 215 -15.51 45.39 -21.03
CA ASP A 215 -15.51 43.98 -21.38
C ASP A 215 -14.86 43.19 -20.24
N LEU A 216 -15.69 42.52 -19.44
CA LEU A 216 -15.24 41.74 -18.29
C LEU A 216 -14.58 40.41 -18.69
N SER A 217 -14.57 40.06 -19.98
CA SER A 217 -13.83 38.88 -20.47
C SER A 217 -12.31 38.99 -20.30
N ARG A 218 -11.81 40.20 -20.01
CA ARG A 218 -10.38 40.51 -19.85
C ARG A 218 -9.96 40.85 -18.42
N GLU A 219 -10.85 40.75 -17.42
CA GLU A 219 -10.42 40.83 -16.02
C GLU A 219 -9.68 39.53 -15.65
N GLU A 220 -8.44 39.69 -15.18
CA GLU A 220 -7.45 38.64 -14.92
C GLU A 220 -8.06 37.36 -14.35
N THR A 221 -8.07 36.31 -15.17
CA THR A 221 -8.35 34.94 -14.76
C THR A 221 -7.20 34.45 -13.89
N ASN A 222 -7.40 34.37 -12.57
CA ASN A 222 -6.44 33.71 -11.71
C ASN A 222 -6.61 32.19 -11.87
N GLU A 223 -5.53 31.50 -12.24
CA GLU A 223 -5.45 30.05 -12.13
C GLU A 223 -5.59 29.67 -10.65
N VAL A 224 -6.60 28.87 -10.30
CA VAL A 224 -6.76 28.31 -8.96
C VAL A 224 -6.56 26.80 -9.08
N SER A 225 -5.49 26.28 -8.48
CA SER A 225 -5.27 24.85 -8.30
C SER A 225 -6.02 24.41 -7.04
N ARG A 226 -6.89 23.40 -7.17
CA ARG A 226 -7.59 22.81 -6.02
C ARG A 226 -7.35 21.31 -6.02
N PRO A 227 -7.19 20.69 -4.84
CA PRO A 227 -7.24 19.24 -4.73
C PRO A 227 -8.57 18.71 -5.30
N ALA A 228 -8.50 17.68 -6.13
CA ALA A 228 -9.67 17.04 -6.70
C ALA A 228 -10.33 16.13 -5.65
N ARG A 229 -11.60 15.75 -5.87
CA ARG A 229 -12.36 14.93 -4.92
C ARG A 229 -12.87 13.64 -5.58
N ILE A 230 -12.61 12.51 -4.94
CA ILE A 230 -13.19 11.21 -5.32
C ILE A 230 -14.39 10.96 -4.41
N GLU A 231 -15.57 10.78 -4.99
CA GLU A 231 -16.85 10.64 -4.26
C GLU A 231 -17.60 9.34 -4.59
N SER A 232 -17.13 8.56 -5.56
CA SER A 232 -17.69 7.25 -5.92
C SER A 232 -16.71 6.46 -6.77
N GLU A 233 -17.02 5.19 -7.05
CA GLU A 233 -16.32 4.41 -8.08
C GLU A 233 -16.80 4.68 -9.50
N ARG A 234 -17.80 5.56 -9.72
CA ARG A 234 -18.31 5.84 -11.07
C ARG A 234 -17.22 6.36 -12.00
N GLU A 235 -17.44 6.17 -13.29
CA GLU A 235 -16.56 6.72 -14.33
C GLU A 235 -16.31 8.22 -14.13
N ILE A 236 -15.04 8.63 -14.23
CA ILE A 236 -14.60 10.03 -14.18
C ILE A 236 -13.77 10.35 -15.42
N LEU A 237 -13.75 11.61 -15.83
CA LEU A 237 -12.93 12.07 -16.95
C LEU A 237 -11.60 12.64 -16.44
N PHE A 238 -10.51 12.30 -17.12
CA PHE A 238 -9.12 12.71 -16.83
C PHE A 238 -8.53 13.41 -18.06
N GLY A 239 -7.97 14.60 -17.90
CA GLY A 239 -7.40 15.38 -19.01
C GLY A 239 -7.65 16.89 -18.92
N ASN A 240 -7.49 17.59 -20.05
CA ASN A 240 -7.44 19.05 -20.06
C ASN A 240 -8.80 19.76 -20.01
N SER A 241 -8.77 20.92 -19.35
CA SER A 241 -9.84 21.85 -18.97
C SER A 241 -10.93 22.14 -20.02
N VAL A 242 -11.96 21.31 -20.04
CA VAL A 242 -13.37 21.78 -20.07
C VAL A 242 -13.98 21.42 -18.72
N ALA A 243 -15.09 22.06 -18.33
CA ALA A 243 -15.57 22.23 -16.94
C ALA A 243 -15.70 20.97 -16.04
N ASP A 244 -15.46 19.77 -16.56
CA ASP A 244 -15.76 18.48 -15.93
C ASP A 244 -14.59 17.46 -15.90
N ASN A 245 -13.33 17.87 -16.12
CA ASN A 245 -12.17 16.94 -16.17
C ASN A 245 -11.21 17.03 -14.96
N PHE A 246 -10.79 15.88 -14.42
CA PHE A 246 -9.63 15.76 -13.52
C PHE A 246 -8.36 16.18 -14.26
N GLY A 247 -7.68 17.23 -13.78
CA GLY A 247 -6.46 17.74 -14.39
C GLY A 247 -5.19 17.07 -13.86
N ASN A 248 -4.14 17.07 -14.69
CA ASN A 248 -2.81 16.51 -14.38
C ASN A 248 -1.68 17.55 -14.34
N SER A 249 -2.00 18.79 -13.96
CA SER A 249 -1.04 19.92 -14.04
C SER A 249 -0.40 20.10 -15.44
N ASN A 250 -0.98 19.56 -16.53
CA ASN A 250 -0.38 19.52 -17.88
C ASN A 250 1.00 18.84 -17.93
N GLY A 251 1.27 17.85 -17.07
CA GLY A 251 2.61 17.24 -16.97
C GLY A 251 3.66 18.14 -16.33
N LYS A 252 3.30 19.35 -15.86
CA LYS A 252 4.21 20.24 -15.13
C LYS A 252 4.75 19.51 -13.89
N GLY A 253 6.06 19.44 -13.77
CA GLY A 253 6.70 18.75 -12.64
C GLY A 253 6.80 17.23 -12.78
N MET A 254 6.35 16.65 -13.89
CA MET A 254 6.52 15.23 -14.22
C MET A 254 7.74 15.03 -15.13
N LEU A 255 8.43 13.90 -14.98
CA LEU A 255 9.50 13.51 -15.92
C LEU A 255 8.94 13.07 -17.26
N VAL A 256 7.86 12.28 -17.20
CA VAL A 256 7.09 11.84 -18.35
C VAL A 256 5.67 12.34 -18.11
N SER A 257 5.16 13.16 -19.01
CA SER A 257 3.76 13.61 -18.93
C SER A 257 2.82 12.42 -19.13
N ASP A 258 1.65 12.47 -18.49
CA ASP A 258 0.60 11.51 -18.78
C ASP A 258 0.23 11.53 -20.27
N ASP A 259 -0.31 10.43 -20.77
CA ASP A 259 -0.66 10.21 -22.18
C ASP A 259 -1.87 11.02 -22.70
N VAL A 260 -2.36 11.98 -21.92
CA VAL A 260 -3.45 12.89 -22.28
C VAL A 260 -2.89 14.28 -22.59
N PRO A 261 -2.33 14.51 -23.80
CA PRO A 261 -1.78 15.81 -24.19
C PRO A 261 -2.87 16.85 -24.46
N ARG A 262 -2.46 18.13 -24.54
CA ARG A 262 -3.29 19.33 -24.79
C ARG A 262 -4.30 19.26 -25.96
N ILE A 263 -4.16 18.29 -26.86
CA ILE A 263 -4.94 18.18 -28.11
C ILE A 263 -6.18 17.28 -27.93
N TYR A 264 -6.19 16.36 -26.97
CA TYR A 264 -7.36 15.55 -26.63
C TYR A 264 -8.11 16.16 -25.43
N SER A 265 -9.45 16.20 -25.50
CA SER A 265 -10.26 16.88 -24.49
C SER A 265 -10.27 16.13 -23.15
N SER A 266 -10.32 14.80 -23.13
CA SER A 266 -10.24 13.95 -21.92
C SER A 266 -10.21 12.46 -22.27
N VAL A 267 -9.86 11.62 -21.29
CA VAL A 267 -10.01 10.16 -21.31
C VAL A 267 -10.85 9.71 -20.11
N ALA A 268 -11.62 8.63 -20.27
CA ALA A 268 -12.35 8.04 -19.16
C ALA A 268 -11.41 7.21 -18.26
N ILE A 269 -11.58 7.34 -16.95
CA ILE A 269 -11.17 6.36 -15.95
C ILE A 269 -12.42 5.53 -15.65
N PRO A 270 -12.50 4.28 -16.14
CA PRO A 270 -13.71 3.47 -16.08
C PRO A 270 -14.19 3.19 -14.65
N GLU A 271 -15.47 2.85 -14.49
CA GLU A 271 -16.05 2.49 -13.19
C GLU A 271 -15.30 1.32 -12.53
N GLN A 272 -14.80 0.38 -13.32
CA GLN A 272 -14.07 -0.81 -12.84
C GLN A 272 -12.66 -0.50 -12.32
N PHE A 273 -12.07 0.64 -12.67
CA PHE A 273 -10.76 1.04 -12.14
C PHE A 273 -10.91 1.44 -10.66
N PRO A 274 -10.21 0.80 -9.70
CA PRO A 274 -10.33 1.16 -8.29
C PRO A 274 -9.84 2.59 -8.03
N LYS A 275 -10.77 3.51 -7.78
CA LYS A 275 -10.47 4.90 -7.43
C LYS A 275 -10.20 5.06 -5.94
N GLY A 276 -10.46 4.02 -5.15
CA GLY A 276 -10.29 4.00 -3.71
C GLY A 276 -11.49 4.58 -2.98
N TYR A 277 -12.61 4.90 -3.64
CA TYR A 277 -13.83 5.25 -2.90
C TYR A 277 -14.30 4.06 -2.08
N ALA A 278 -14.40 2.89 -2.71
CA ALA A 278 -14.77 1.63 -2.07
C ALA A 278 -13.75 1.24 -0.98
N ALA A 279 -14.20 0.44 -0.01
CA ALA A 279 -13.34 -0.05 1.05
C ALA A 279 -12.30 -1.07 0.53
N PHE A 280 -11.11 -1.07 1.12
CA PHE A 280 -10.05 -2.04 0.81
C PHE A 280 -9.15 -2.27 2.01
N TYR A 281 -8.41 -3.37 1.99
CA TYR A 281 -7.30 -3.62 2.90
C TYR A 281 -5.99 -3.27 2.21
N CYS A 282 -5.08 -2.60 2.90
CA CYS A 282 -3.74 -2.28 2.43
C CYS A 282 -2.71 -2.95 3.33
N MET A 283 -1.65 -3.55 2.78
CA MET A 283 -0.56 -4.05 3.61
C MET A 283 -0.07 -2.94 4.54
N LYS A 284 0.08 -3.24 5.84
CA LYS A 284 0.49 -2.27 6.85
C LYS A 284 1.93 -1.77 6.61
N TYR A 285 2.77 -2.67 6.09
CA TYR A 285 4.17 -2.44 5.77
C TYR A 285 4.46 -2.77 4.30
N GLU A 286 5.60 -2.29 3.81
CA GLU A 286 6.21 -2.75 2.55
C GLU A 286 6.49 -4.28 2.62
N ILE A 287 6.63 -4.94 1.46
CA ILE A 287 7.11 -6.33 1.43
C ILE A 287 8.48 -6.40 2.10
N SER A 288 8.65 -7.29 3.06
CA SER A 288 9.94 -7.51 3.74
C SER A 288 10.82 -8.52 3.01
N GLN A 289 12.13 -8.49 3.26
CA GLN A 289 13.06 -9.45 2.68
C GLN A 289 12.78 -10.88 3.15
N GLY A 290 12.27 -11.05 4.38
CA GLY A 290 11.85 -12.34 4.92
C GLY A 290 10.65 -12.92 4.15
N GLU A 291 9.59 -12.14 3.98
CA GLU A 291 8.40 -12.56 3.23
C GLU A 291 8.73 -12.88 1.77
N TYR A 292 9.58 -12.06 1.14
CA TYR A 292 9.97 -12.32 -0.23
C TYR A 292 10.82 -13.59 -0.35
N ALA A 293 11.71 -13.88 0.61
CA ALA A 293 12.45 -15.14 0.65
C ALA A 293 11.52 -16.35 0.86
N GLU A 294 10.49 -16.23 1.71
CA GLU A 294 9.47 -17.27 1.88
C GLU A 294 8.66 -17.52 0.62
N PHE A 295 8.30 -16.46 -0.11
CA PHE A 295 7.69 -16.53 -1.43
C PHE A 295 8.58 -17.31 -2.40
N LEU A 296 9.86 -16.94 -2.57
CA LEU A 296 10.80 -17.64 -3.45
C LEU A 296 10.92 -19.13 -3.10
N ASN A 297 10.88 -19.47 -1.81
CA ASN A 297 10.91 -20.86 -1.32
C ASN A 297 9.62 -21.67 -1.57
N THR A 298 8.64 -21.11 -2.27
CA THR A 298 7.44 -21.83 -2.75
C THR A 298 7.39 -21.94 -4.28
N LEU A 299 8.37 -21.37 -4.98
CA LEU A 299 8.39 -21.36 -6.44
C LEU A 299 9.11 -22.59 -7.01
N THR A 300 8.89 -22.84 -8.30
CA THR A 300 9.76 -23.75 -9.06
C THR A 300 11.14 -23.12 -9.25
N ASP A 301 12.16 -23.93 -9.53
CA ASP A 301 13.52 -23.44 -9.76
C ASP A 301 13.60 -22.38 -10.87
N ILE A 302 12.80 -22.53 -11.93
CA ILE A 302 12.74 -21.59 -13.05
C ILE A 302 12.12 -20.26 -12.61
N GLN A 303 10.98 -20.32 -11.92
CA GLN A 303 10.31 -19.13 -11.39
C GLN A 303 11.21 -18.39 -10.38
N ALA A 304 11.83 -19.13 -9.45
CA ALA A 304 12.74 -18.56 -8.46
C ALA A 304 13.97 -17.91 -9.10
N ALA A 305 14.57 -18.54 -10.12
CA ALA A 305 15.71 -17.95 -10.85
C ALA A 305 15.33 -16.65 -11.56
N ASN A 306 14.10 -16.52 -12.08
CA ASN A 306 13.63 -15.30 -12.76
C ASN A 306 13.20 -14.19 -11.81
N LEU A 307 12.80 -14.55 -10.58
CA LEU A 307 12.22 -13.65 -9.59
C LEU A 307 13.13 -13.34 -8.40
N ALA A 308 14.29 -13.98 -8.26
CA ALA A 308 15.27 -13.60 -7.26
C ALA A 308 15.99 -12.30 -7.69
N PRO A 309 15.83 -11.17 -6.98
CA PRO A 309 16.47 -9.92 -7.35
C PRO A 309 18.00 -9.99 -7.18
N GLU A 310 18.72 -9.40 -8.13
CA GLU A 310 20.16 -9.15 -8.03
C GLU A 310 20.42 -7.92 -7.16
N GLY A 311 20.29 -8.07 -5.84
CA GLY A 311 20.51 -7.00 -4.89
C GLY A 311 21.96 -6.86 -4.40
N SER A 312 22.29 -5.73 -3.80
CA SER A 312 23.62 -5.44 -3.25
C SER A 312 23.57 -5.16 -1.75
N VAL A 313 24.54 -5.72 -1.02
CA VAL A 313 24.76 -5.44 0.40
C VAL A 313 25.07 -3.97 0.67
N GLU A 314 25.62 -3.22 -0.31
CA GLU A 314 25.83 -1.77 -0.18
C GLU A 314 24.54 -1.04 0.18
N TYR A 315 23.42 -1.52 -0.38
CA TYR A 315 22.07 -0.98 -0.20
C TYR A 315 21.21 -1.83 0.72
N ARG A 316 21.85 -2.56 1.65
CA ARG A 316 21.21 -3.32 2.73
C ARG A 316 20.33 -4.50 2.28
N TYR A 317 20.51 -5.01 1.06
CA TYR A 317 19.88 -6.23 0.57
C TYR A 317 20.62 -7.47 1.07
N THR A 318 19.90 -8.47 1.57
CA THR A 318 20.48 -9.63 2.28
C THR A 318 19.85 -10.98 1.93
N ILE A 319 18.92 -11.02 0.97
CA ILE A 319 18.41 -12.30 0.48
C ILE A 319 19.55 -13.04 -0.24
N SER A 320 19.76 -14.29 0.16
CA SER A 320 20.77 -15.19 -0.40
C SER A 320 20.18 -16.58 -0.58
N ALA A 321 20.71 -17.36 -1.51
CA ALA A 321 20.32 -18.75 -1.73
C ALA A 321 21.44 -19.70 -1.29
N GLU A 322 21.08 -20.70 -0.49
CA GLU A 322 21.97 -21.79 -0.10
C GLU A 322 21.22 -23.12 -0.29
N ASN A 323 21.78 -24.05 -1.06
CA ASN A 323 21.15 -25.34 -1.38
C ASN A 323 19.70 -25.19 -1.90
N PHE A 324 19.48 -24.27 -2.83
CA PHE A 324 18.17 -23.92 -3.40
C PHE A 324 17.12 -23.44 -2.39
N LYS A 325 17.56 -22.96 -1.21
CA LYS A 325 16.70 -22.31 -0.23
C LYS A 325 17.12 -20.86 -0.03
N PHE A 326 16.15 -19.96 -0.15
CA PHE A 326 16.34 -18.54 0.07
C PHE A 326 16.21 -18.19 1.54
N LYS A 327 17.08 -17.31 2.03
CA LYS A 327 17.01 -16.73 3.38
C LYS A 327 17.48 -15.28 3.34
N ALA A 328 16.93 -14.44 4.20
CA ALA A 328 17.42 -13.09 4.45
C ALA A 328 18.21 -13.08 5.76
N ALA A 329 19.38 -12.45 5.79
CA ALA A 329 20.09 -12.21 7.05
C ALA A 329 19.35 -11.19 7.93
N HIS A 330 18.64 -10.26 7.28
CA HIS A 330 17.77 -9.27 7.88
C HIS A 330 16.35 -9.38 7.32
N PRO A 331 15.58 -10.40 7.74
CA PRO A 331 14.23 -10.64 7.23
C PRO A 331 13.26 -9.48 7.49
N GLU A 332 13.48 -8.68 8.52
CA GLU A 332 12.70 -7.51 8.93
C GLU A 332 12.84 -6.30 7.98
N ARG A 333 13.93 -6.24 7.21
CA ARG A 333 14.20 -5.14 6.27
C ARG A 333 13.18 -5.09 5.16
N ALA A 334 12.77 -3.88 4.76
CA ALA A 334 11.99 -3.72 3.54
C ALA A 334 12.77 -4.32 2.35
N CYS A 335 12.09 -5.04 1.47
CA CYS A 335 12.70 -5.68 0.33
C CYS A 335 12.85 -4.67 -0.80
N ASN A 336 14.07 -4.18 -0.99
CA ASN A 336 14.44 -3.42 -2.17
C ASN A 336 14.67 -4.33 -3.39
N TYR A 337 14.94 -3.72 -4.55
CA TYR A 337 15.14 -4.40 -5.84
C TYR A 337 13.89 -5.09 -6.39
N LEU A 338 12.72 -4.79 -5.84
CA LEU A 338 11.46 -5.32 -6.34
C LEU A 338 10.96 -4.50 -7.54
N GLU A 339 11.50 -4.72 -8.73
CA GLU A 339 10.83 -4.31 -9.97
C GLU A 339 9.41 -4.87 -10.08
N TRP A 340 8.60 -4.33 -11.00
CA TRP A 340 7.19 -4.74 -11.13
C TRP A 340 6.97 -6.23 -11.25
N LYS A 341 7.77 -6.94 -12.05
CA LYS A 341 7.66 -8.40 -12.19
C LYS A 341 7.78 -9.14 -10.85
N HIS A 342 8.59 -8.62 -9.92
CA HIS A 342 8.81 -9.21 -8.60
C HIS A 342 7.60 -8.95 -7.70
N GLY A 343 7.21 -7.67 -7.61
CA GLY A 343 6.10 -7.25 -6.76
C GLY A 343 4.76 -7.81 -7.22
N SER A 344 4.45 -7.74 -8.52
CA SER A 344 3.20 -8.30 -9.05
C SER A 344 3.13 -9.81 -8.85
N ALA A 345 4.22 -10.56 -9.09
CA ALA A 345 4.23 -12.01 -8.83
C ALA A 345 4.02 -12.33 -7.35
N PHE A 346 4.62 -11.57 -6.43
CA PHE A 346 4.35 -11.73 -4.99
C PHE A 346 2.88 -11.46 -4.65
N LEU A 347 2.29 -10.39 -5.21
CA LEU A 347 0.89 -10.07 -4.96
C LEU A 347 -0.06 -11.11 -5.55
N ASP A 348 0.24 -11.64 -6.73
CA ASP A 348 -0.54 -12.72 -7.33
C ASP A 348 -0.51 -13.97 -6.43
N TRP A 349 0.70 -14.39 -6.05
CA TRP A 349 0.93 -15.50 -5.14
C TRP A 349 0.20 -15.34 -3.80
N ALA A 350 0.19 -14.13 -3.23
CA ALA A 350 -0.49 -13.81 -1.98
C ALA A 350 -2.00 -13.57 -2.13
N ALA A 351 -2.55 -13.70 -3.34
CA ALA A 351 -3.93 -13.34 -3.67
C ALA A 351 -4.29 -11.90 -3.26
N LEU A 352 -3.36 -10.98 -3.46
CA LEU A 352 -3.53 -9.53 -3.34
C LEU A 352 -3.59 -8.91 -4.74
N ARG A 353 -3.65 -7.58 -4.82
CA ARG A 353 -3.59 -6.84 -6.08
C ARG A 353 -2.73 -5.58 -5.96
N PRO A 354 -2.16 -5.09 -7.07
CA PRO A 354 -1.51 -3.78 -7.09
C PRO A 354 -2.44 -2.67 -6.62
N MET A 355 -1.88 -1.71 -5.89
CA MET A 355 -2.60 -0.51 -5.47
C MET A 355 -2.65 0.51 -6.60
N THR A 356 -3.74 1.23 -6.76
CA THR A 356 -3.78 2.38 -7.69
C THR A 356 -3.16 3.62 -7.05
N GLU A 357 -2.67 4.57 -7.86
CA GLU A 357 -2.11 5.81 -7.30
C GLU A 357 -3.16 6.68 -6.57
N LEU A 358 -4.45 6.45 -6.85
CA LEU A 358 -5.58 7.08 -6.16
C LEU A 358 -5.81 6.44 -4.79
N GLU A 359 -5.77 5.11 -4.73
CA GLU A 359 -5.83 4.35 -3.47
C GLU A 359 -4.63 4.67 -2.57
N TYR A 360 -3.43 4.84 -3.13
CA TYR A 360 -2.24 5.27 -2.39
C TYR A 360 -2.48 6.58 -1.64
N GLU A 361 -3.03 7.58 -2.34
CA GLU A 361 -3.28 8.89 -1.76
C GLU A 361 -4.39 8.84 -0.70
N LYS A 362 -5.43 8.01 -0.89
CA LYS A 362 -6.41 7.74 0.17
C LYS A 362 -5.77 7.05 1.37
N ALA A 363 -4.99 5.99 1.16
CA ALA A 363 -4.32 5.23 2.20
C ALA A 363 -3.41 6.12 3.05
N ALA A 364 -2.79 7.13 2.43
CA ALA A 364 -1.97 8.13 3.09
C ALA A 364 -2.80 9.20 3.85
N ARG A 365 -3.69 9.91 3.14
CA ARG A 365 -4.36 11.13 3.61
C ARG A 365 -5.64 10.88 4.40
N GLY A 366 -6.32 9.79 4.07
CA GLY A 366 -7.68 9.51 4.52
C GLY A 366 -8.69 10.52 3.99
N THR A 367 -9.71 10.81 4.79
CA THR A 367 -10.81 11.73 4.42
C THR A 367 -10.52 13.20 4.74
N ARG A 368 -9.30 13.51 5.22
CA ARG A 368 -8.90 14.88 5.57
C ARG A 368 -8.81 15.75 4.31
N PRO A 369 -9.08 17.08 4.44
CA PRO A 369 -8.74 18.02 3.39
C PRO A 369 -7.26 17.94 3.04
N ALA A 370 -6.94 18.02 1.76
CA ALA A 370 -5.58 18.07 1.26
C ALA A 370 -4.90 19.37 1.65
N ILE A 371 -3.66 19.24 2.11
CA ILE A 371 -2.79 20.31 2.55
C ILE A 371 -1.54 20.30 1.69
N ALA A 372 -1.24 21.46 1.12
CA ALA A 372 -0.04 21.73 0.35
C ALA A 372 1.24 21.22 1.05
N GLY A 373 1.98 20.35 0.38
CA GLY A 373 3.28 19.83 0.79
C GLY A 373 3.27 18.80 1.90
N GLU A 374 2.13 18.12 2.14
CA GLU A 374 2.02 17.17 3.26
C GLU A 374 2.58 15.76 2.98
N TYR A 375 3.02 15.14 4.07
CA TYR A 375 3.50 13.76 4.18
C TYR A 375 2.40 12.84 4.69
N ALA A 376 2.66 11.53 4.78
CA ALA A 376 1.71 10.56 5.31
C ALA A 376 1.16 10.97 6.70
N TRP A 377 2.00 11.58 7.54
CA TRP A 377 1.61 12.05 8.87
C TRP A 377 1.04 13.48 8.93
N GLY A 378 1.07 14.24 7.83
CA GLY A 378 0.61 15.62 7.74
C GLY A 378 1.69 16.61 7.29
N LYS A 379 1.50 17.90 7.54
CA LYS A 379 2.36 18.99 7.03
C LYS A 379 3.67 19.19 7.79
N GLU A 380 3.79 18.64 8.99
CA GLU A 380 4.98 18.82 9.82
C GLU A 380 6.24 18.27 9.12
N PRO A 381 7.38 18.97 9.21
CA PRO A 381 8.62 18.53 8.58
C PRO A 381 9.04 17.10 8.99
N PRO A 382 9.66 16.34 8.07
CA PRO A 382 10.18 15.01 8.36
C PRO A 382 11.34 15.06 9.35
N ILE A 383 11.42 14.05 10.20
CA ILE A 383 12.54 13.80 11.11
C ILE A 383 13.32 12.62 10.50
N PRO A 384 14.49 12.87 9.88
CA PRO A 384 15.24 11.82 9.20
C PRO A 384 15.78 10.77 10.17
N ALA A 385 15.83 9.53 9.71
CA ALA A 385 16.76 8.54 10.24
C ALA A 385 18.21 9.01 9.99
N GLU A 386 18.96 9.22 11.06
CA GLU A 386 20.34 9.75 11.02
C GLU A 386 21.38 8.66 11.27
N ARG A 387 21.06 7.64 12.08
CA ARG A 387 21.96 6.54 12.38
C ARG A 387 21.17 5.25 12.62
N VAL A 388 21.78 4.11 12.28
CA VAL A 388 21.32 2.79 12.71
C VAL A 388 22.38 2.20 13.63
N ILE A 389 21.97 1.75 14.80
CA ILE A 389 22.81 1.01 15.74
C ILE A 389 22.24 -0.40 15.89
N ARG A 390 23.03 -1.34 16.42
CA ARG A 390 22.55 -2.67 16.82
C ARG A 390 22.65 -2.82 18.32
N ASP A 391 21.66 -3.47 18.92
CA ASP A 391 21.73 -3.88 20.32
C ASP A 391 22.51 -5.19 20.50
N GLU A 392 22.59 -5.66 21.75
CA GLU A 392 23.28 -6.90 22.11
C GLU A 392 22.68 -8.18 21.48
N ASN A 393 21.44 -8.10 21.00
CA ASN A 393 20.74 -9.19 20.31
C ASN A 393 20.81 -9.06 18.78
N GLY A 394 21.50 -8.03 18.26
CA GLY A 394 21.65 -7.76 16.83
C GLY A 394 20.47 -7.02 16.19
N VAL A 395 19.47 -6.61 16.98
CA VAL A 395 18.28 -5.89 16.50
C VAL A 395 18.66 -4.47 16.10
N GLU A 396 18.18 -4.03 14.95
CA GLU A 396 18.41 -2.67 14.47
C GLU A 396 17.59 -1.66 15.27
N ARG A 397 18.24 -0.58 15.71
CA ARG A 397 17.58 0.59 16.27
C ARG A 397 17.95 1.83 15.46
N VAL A 398 16.91 2.53 15.01
CA VAL A 398 17.04 3.77 14.24
C VAL A 398 17.09 4.96 15.19
N LEU A 399 17.99 5.89 14.91
CA LEU A 399 18.20 7.11 15.69
C LEU A 399 18.03 8.38 14.82
N PRO A 400 17.52 9.49 15.38
CA PRO A 400 17.01 9.60 16.75
C PRO A 400 15.74 8.75 16.97
N ASP A 401 15.38 8.46 18.22
CA ASP A 401 14.23 7.57 18.54
C ASP A 401 12.89 8.11 18.01
N ASN A 402 12.83 9.38 17.64
CA ASN A 402 11.68 10.03 17.01
C ASN A 402 11.85 10.25 15.50
N ALA A 403 12.83 9.60 14.86
CA ALA A 403 12.92 9.52 13.42
C ALA A 403 11.63 8.91 12.86
N ASN A 404 11.04 9.56 11.85
CA ASN A 404 9.74 9.16 11.33
C ASN A 404 9.74 8.84 9.83
N CYS A 405 10.89 8.97 9.16
CA CYS A 405 11.06 8.60 7.76
C CYS A 405 12.53 8.40 7.37
N ASN A 406 12.76 7.60 6.33
CA ASN A 406 14.07 7.35 5.75
C ASN A 406 14.20 8.03 4.38
N PHE A 407 15.13 8.99 4.24
CA PHE A 407 15.37 9.76 3.02
C PHE A 407 16.77 10.41 3.01
N GLY A 408 17.16 10.99 1.89
CA GLY A 408 18.35 11.85 1.78
C GLY A 408 19.68 11.12 1.55
N MET A 409 19.66 9.85 1.14
CA MET A 409 20.84 9.00 0.90
C MET A 409 21.78 8.92 2.11
N LYS A 410 21.21 8.87 3.32
CA LYS A 410 21.99 8.80 4.56
C LYS A 410 22.87 7.56 4.60
N VAL A 411 24.09 7.75 5.09
CA VAL A 411 25.08 6.68 5.28
C VAL A 411 25.04 6.25 6.75
N PHE A 412 24.92 4.95 7.01
CA PHE A 412 24.83 4.33 8.32
C PHE A 412 26.14 3.57 8.63
N ASP A 413 27.06 4.22 9.34
CA ASP A 413 28.43 3.73 9.55
C ASP A 413 28.54 2.42 10.37
N GLU A 414 27.50 2.02 11.10
CA GLU A 414 27.52 0.89 12.06
C GLU A 414 26.68 -0.34 11.62
N SER A 415 26.36 -0.46 10.32
CA SER A 415 25.42 -1.50 9.83
C SER A 415 25.87 -2.20 8.55
N ASP A 416 25.36 -3.42 8.30
CA ASP A 416 25.62 -4.16 7.06
C ASP A 416 25.02 -3.42 5.86
N GLY A 417 25.88 -2.72 5.13
CA GLY A 417 25.52 -1.81 4.05
C GLY A 417 25.66 -0.35 4.45
N SER A 418 26.31 0.44 3.58
CA SER A 418 26.64 1.83 3.89
C SER A 418 25.42 2.74 3.89
N ARG A 419 24.36 2.45 3.12
CA ARG A 419 23.13 3.27 3.02
C ARG A 419 21.98 2.39 2.56
N GLY A 420 20.73 2.83 2.65
CA GLY A 420 19.62 2.11 2.02
C GLY A 420 18.37 1.98 2.89
N VAL A 421 17.66 0.87 2.68
CA VAL A 421 16.38 0.55 3.34
C VAL A 421 16.52 0.32 4.84
N LEU A 422 15.50 0.72 5.59
CA LEU A 422 15.33 0.35 6.99
C LEU A 422 14.32 -0.79 7.12
N HIS A 423 14.25 -1.34 8.34
CA HIS A 423 13.24 -2.33 8.67
C HIS A 423 11.83 -1.78 8.62
N CYS A 424 10.91 -2.65 8.21
CA CYS A 424 9.50 -2.30 8.18
C CYS A 424 9.00 -2.03 9.60
N GLY A 425 8.25 -0.94 9.76
CA GLY A 425 7.76 -0.46 11.02
C GLY A 425 8.80 0.22 11.91
N PHE A 426 9.96 0.68 11.38
CA PHE A 426 11.02 1.22 12.25
C PHE A 426 10.62 2.41 13.13
N CYS A 427 9.55 3.12 12.75
CA CYS A 427 8.98 4.22 13.49
C CYS A 427 7.88 3.80 14.48
N GLU A 428 7.40 2.54 14.47
CA GLU A 428 6.33 2.08 15.35
C GLU A 428 6.83 1.73 16.76
N VAL A 429 7.42 2.71 17.44
CA VAL A 429 7.89 2.58 18.81
C VAL A 429 6.88 3.20 19.77
N GLY A 430 6.22 2.38 20.61
CA GLY A 430 5.38 2.86 21.73
C GLY A 430 4.08 3.58 21.35
N ASN A 431 3.46 4.25 22.34
CA ASN A 431 2.21 5.04 22.20
C ASN A 431 2.45 6.42 21.56
N LEU A 432 3.21 6.43 20.46
CA LEU A 432 3.54 7.64 19.73
C LEU A 432 2.37 8.04 18.81
N GLY A 433 2.19 9.36 18.63
CA GLY A 433 1.17 9.90 17.74
C GLY A 433 1.47 9.55 16.28
N ARG A 434 0.52 9.84 15.39
CA ARG A 434 0.67 9.62 13.94
C ARG A 434 1.95 10.26 13.36
N ARG A 435 2.32 11.44 13.86
CA ARG A 435 3.54 12.16 13.46
C ARG A 435 4.79 11.41 13.83
N GLU A 436 4.92 11.06 15.09
CA GLU A 436 6.11 10.45 15.65
C GLU A 436 6.33 9.04 15.06
N ARG A 437 5.25 8.35 14.67
CA ARG A 437 5.32 7.08 13.93
C ARG A 437 5.51 7.22 12.42
N GLY A 438 5.46 8.43 11.87
CA GLY A 438 5.47 8.64 10.42
C GLY A 438 4.30 7.95 9.68
N ALA A 439 3.24 7.60 10.42
CA ALA A 439 2.16 6.77 9.91
C ALA A 439 1.13 7.60 9.13
N SER A 440 0.41 6.92 8.25
CA SER A 440 -0.70 7.50 7.50
C SER A 440 -1.89 7.86 8.39
N TYR A 441 -2.91 8.52 7.81
CA TYR A 441 -4.19 8.71 8.48
C TYR A 441 -4.75 7.41 9.05
N TYR A 442 -4.62 6.31 8.32
CA TYR A 442 -5.14 5.01 8.72
C TYR A 442 -4.15 4.16 9.53
N GLY A 443 -2.97 4.68 9.87
CA GLY A 443 -1.95 3.90 10.60
C GLY A 443 -1.14 2.95 9.71
N ILE A 444 -1.12 3.18 8.39
CA ILE A 444 -0.24 2.47 7.47
C ILE A 444 1.15 3.12 7.54
N ALA A 445 2.19 2.32 7.72
CA ALA A 445 3.53 2.83 7.93
C ALA A 445 4.27 3.04 6.60
N GLU A 446 5.25 3.95 6.61
CA GLU A 446 6.20 4.23 5.51
C GLU A 446 5.61 4.64 4.13
N LEU A 447 4.43 5.27 4.08
CA LEU A 447 3.93 5.90 2.83
C LEU A 447 4.66 7.22 2.46
N SER A 448 5.78 7.54 3.11
CA SER A 448 6.63 8.70 2.84
C SER A 448 8.09 8.35 3.14
N GLY A 449 8.85 7.96 2.12
CA GLY A 449 10.24 7.52 2.23
C GLY A 449 10.41 6.01 2.29
N ASN A 450 11.60 5.56 2.71
CA ASN A 450 12.07 4.18 2.64
C ASN A 450 12.16 3.62 1.21
N LEU A 451 11.11 3.09 0.60
CA LEU A 451 11.13 2.66 -0.81
C LEU A 451 10.04 3.31 -1.64
N TRP A 452 10.34 3.47 -2.93
CA TRP A 452 9.31 3.77 -3.91
C TRP A 452 8.30 2.63 -3.97
N GLU A 453 7.02 2.97 -3.87
CA GLU A 453 5.93 2.02 -4.08
C GLU A 453 5.39 2.15 -5.50
N GLN A 454 5.32 1.02 -6.18
CA GLN A 454 4.82 0.96 -7.56
C GLN A 454 3.31 0.80 -7.56
N CYS A 455 2.63 1.78 -8.16
CA CYS A 455 1.17 1.82 -8.24
C CYS A 455 0.69 1.76 -9.69
N VAL A 456 -0.52 1.27 -9.89
CA VAL A 456 -1.21 1.40 -11.19
C VAL A 456 -1.56 2.87 -11.40
N THR A 457 -1.18 3.41 -12.55
CA THR A 457 -1.33 4.85 -12.88
C THR A 457 -2.53 5.08 -13.78
N VAL A 458 -3.23 6.21 -13.57
CA VAL A 458 -4.25 6.68 -14.53
C VAL A 458 -3.62 7.40 -15.71
N GLY A 459 -2.32 7.70 -15.65
CA GLY A 459 -1.56 8.45 -16.65
C GLY A 459 -1.18 7.70 -17.92
N ASP A 460 -1.57 6.43 -18.03
CA ASP A 460 -1.24 5.54 -19.15
C ASP A 460 -2.46 4.69 -19.53
N PRO A 461 -2.73 4.43 -20.83
CA PRO A 461 -3.89 3.65 -21.26
C PRO A 461 -3.91 2.23 -20.71
N GLN A 462 -2.76 1.60 -20.52
CA GLN A 462 -2.68 0.25 -19.95
C GLN A 462 -3.07 0.25 -18.48
N GLY A 463 -2.68 1.29 -17.73
CA GLY A 463 -3.06 1.44 -16.33
C GLY A 463 -4.56 1.66 -16.17
N ARG A 464 -5.19 2.45 -17.04
CA ARG A 464 -6.65 2.67 -17.03
C ARG A 464 -7.49 1.44 -17.39
N ARG A 465 -6.90 0.37 -17.93
CA ARG A 465 -7.58 -0.92 -18.16
C ARG A 465 -7.67 -1.78 -16.91
N TYR A 466 -6.92 -1.44 -15.86
CA TYR A 466 -6.91 -2.18 -14.62
C TYR A 466 -8.29 -2.22 -13.96
N THR A 467 -8.74 -3.42 -13.58
CA THR A 467 -10.09 -3.69 -13.04
C THR A 467 -10.09 -4.02 -11.56
N GLY A 468 -8.92 -4.02 -10.91
CA GLY A 468 -8.83 -4.40 -9.51
C GLY A 468 -9.04 -5.89 -9.23
N GLN A 469 -8.89 -6.78 -10.23
CA GLN A 469 -8.87 -8.23 -10.00
C GLN A 469 -7.75 -8.62 -9.04
N HIS A 470 -8.04 -9.54 -8.12
CA HIS A 470 -7.07 -10.10 -7.19
C HIS A 470 -6.25 -11.21 -7.84
N GLY A 471 -5.05 -11.41 -7.32
CA GLY A 471 -4.25 -12.60 -7.57
C GLY A 471 -5.03 -13.88 -7.31
N ASP A 472 -4.79 -14.88 -8.14
CA ASP A 472 -5.41 -16.20 -7.98
C ASP A 472 -4.48 -17.17 -7.23
N GLY A 473 -3.25 -16.75 -6.95
CA GLY A 473 -2.25 -17.54 -6.27
C GLY A 473 -1.38 -18.40 -7.18
N GLU A 474 -1.55 -18.30 -8.49
CA GLU A 474 -0.86 -19.06 -9.53
C GLU A 474 -0.01 -18.14 -10.41
N LEU A 475 1.22 -18.56 -10.72
CA LEU A 475 2.11 -17.81 -11.60
C LEU A 475 2.26 -18.53 -12.93
N SER A 476 2.63 -17.78 -13.97
CA SER A 476 3.05 -18.35 -15.25
C SER A 476 4.29 -19.24 -15.08
N TYR A 477 4.62 -20.00 -16.13
CA TYR A 477 5.80 -20.87 -16.15
C TYR A 477 7.10 -20.13 -15.82
N ASP A 478 7.25 -18.90 -16.28
CA ASP A 478 8.41 -18.03 -16.04
C ASP A 478 8.29 -17.17 -14.76
N GLY A 479 7.20 -17.31 -14.00
CA GLY A 479 7.01 -16.68 -12.69
C GLY A 479 6.34 -15.32 -12.73
N GLN A 480 5.82 -14.88 -13.88
CA GLN A 480 5.06 -13.64 -13.97
C GLN A 480 3.66 -13.83 -13.39
N ALA A 481 3.10 -12.75 -12.83
CA ALA A 481 1.67 -12.69 -12.53
C ALA A 481 0.86 -12.91 -13.81
N ASN A 482 -0.24 -13.66 -13.72
CA ASN A 482 -1.06 -14.06 -14.87
C ASN A 482 -2.42 -13.34 -14.92
N VAL A 483 -2.71 -12.47 -13.95
CA VAL A 483 -4.00 -11.81 -13.79
C VAL A 483 -4.30 -10.85 -14.93
N GLU A 484 -5.52 -10.94 -15.46
CA GLU A 484 -5.96 -10.10 -16.56
C GLU A 484 -5.95 -8.61 -16.19
N HIS A 485 -5.58 -7.78 -17.16
CA HIS A 485 -5.53 -6.31 -17.04
C HIS A 485 -4.58 -5.74 -15.98
N TRP A 486 -3.70 -6.54 -15.40
CA TRP A 486 -2.55 -6.00 -14.68
C TRP A 486 -1.55 -5.38 -15.67
N ALA A 487 -0.83 -4.35 -15.22
CA ALA A 487 0.24 -3.78 -16.01
C ALA A 487 1.33 -4.83 -16.32
N VAL A 488 1.92 -4.73 -17.51
CA VAL A 488 2.98 -5.63 -17.99
C VAL A 488 4.20 -4.77 -18.31
N GLY A 489 5.36 -5.14 -17.76
CA GLY A 489 6.59 -4.39 -17.98
C GLY A 489 6.56 -3.02 -17.31
N ILE A 490 6.83 -1.96 -18.07
CA ILE A 490 6.99 -0.56 -17.57
C ILE A 490 5.76 0.33 -17.81
N ASN A 491 4.82 -0.12 -18.63
CA ASN A 491 3.62 0.65 -19.01
C ASN A 491 2.49 0.39 -18.02
N GLY A 492 1.60 1.37 -17.81
CA GLY A 492 0.44 1.24 -16.92
C GLY A 492 0.75 1.29 -15.42
N ARG A 493 1.99 1.58 -15.02
CA ARG A 493 2.41 1.78 -13.63
C ARG A 493 3.17 3.09 -13.45
N GLY A 494 3.30 3.53 -12.20
CA GLY A 494 4.10 4.66 -11.75
C GLY A 494 4.62 4.45 -10.34
N TYR A 495 5.30 5.46 -9.80
CA TYR A 495 5.92 5.40 -8.47
C TYR A 495 5.35 6.47 -7.53
N ARG A 496 5.17 6.12 -6.26
CA ARG A 496 4.63 6.99 -5.19
C ARG A 496 5.47 6.88 -3.91
N GLY A 497 5.40 7.89 -3.05
CA GLY A 497 5.99 7.87 -1.70
C GLY A 497 7.43 8.36 -1.56
N GLY A 498 8.20 8.41 -2.63
CA GLY A 498 9.63 8.66 -2.56
C GLY A 498 10.39 7.49 -1.93
N SER A 499 11.70 7.64 -1.72
CA SER A 499 12.53 6.59 -1.14
C SER A 499 13.67 7.15 -0.29
N TRP A 500 14.44 6.25 0.34
CA TRP A 500 15.66 6.54 1.08
C TRP A 500 16.66 7.35 0.26
N SER A 501 16.63 7.27 -1.09
CA SER A 501 17.57 7.97 -1.96
C SER A 501 17.12 9.37 -2.37
N ASN A 502 15.88 9.77 -2.05
CA ASN A 502 15.33 11.06 -2.47
C ASN A 502 15.40 12.12 -1.36
N GLN A 503 15.27 13.38 -1.75
CA GLN A 503 15.12 14.49 -0.80
C GLN A 503 13.68 14.58 -0.29
N SER A 504 13.48 15.23 0.86
CA SER A 504 12.19 15.28 1.56
C SER A 504 11.03 15.79 0.72
N PHE A 505 11.25 16.68 -0.24
CA PHE A 505 10.16 17.18 -1.09
C PHE A 505 9.58 16.12 -2.04
N ARG A 506 10.28 15.00 -2.25
CA ARG A 506 9.81 13.85 -3.06
C ARG A 506 8.95 12.86 -2.28
N LEU A 507 8.88 13.00 -0.96
CA LEU A 507 8.11 12.08 -0.10
C LEU A 507 6.66 12.57 0.11
N ARG A 508 6.31 13.72 -0.49
CA ARG A 508 5.00 14.34 -0.34
C ARG A 508 3.95 13.48 -1.03
N ILE A 509 2.80 13.33 -0.39
CA ILE A 509 1.77 12.38 -0.83
C ILE A 509 1.28 12.68 -2.25
N SER A 510 1.19 13.94 -2.65
CA SER A 510 0.70 14.31 -3.97
C SER A 510 1.81 14.35 -5.05
N ASP A 511 3.07 14.05 -4.75
CA ASP A 511 4.17 14.05 -5.74
C ASP A 511 4.00 12.90 -6.76
N ARG A 512 3.68 13.27 -8.00
CA ARG A 512 3.53 12.40 -9.17
C ARG A 512 4.63 12.62 -10.20
N GLN A 513 5.83 13.07 -9.80
CA GLN A 513 6.90 13.34 -10.76
C GLN A 513 7.19 12.12 -11.67
N VAL A 514 7.07 10.92 -11.09
CA VAL A 514 7.34 9.62 -11.73
C VAL A 514 6.07 8.75 -11.79
N ALA A 515 4.89 9.35 -11.94
CA ALA A 515 3.64 8.58 -12.01
C ALA A 515 3.44 7.80 -13.32
N VAL A 516 4.32 7.94 -14.31
CA VAL A 516 4.33 7.08 -15.51
C VAL A 516 5.72 6.46 -15.66
N GLY A 517 5.76 5.13 -15.62
CA GLY A 517 6.96 4.30 -15.47
C GLY A 517 7.81 4.09 -16.73
N GLY A 518 7.71 4.95 -17.75
CA GLY A 518 8.46 4.81 -19.01
C GLY A 518 10.00 4.75 -18.84
N ALA A 519 10.74 4.48 -19.92
CA ALA A 519 12.21 4.29 -19.88
C ALA A 519 13.00 5.44 -19.21
N VAL A 520 12.46 6.67 -19.21
CA VAL A 520 13.04 7.84 -18.56
C VAL A 520 12.90 7.81 -17.03
N ALA A 521 11.87 7.15 -16.49
CA ALA A 521 11.72 6.97 -15.05
C ALA A 521 12.82 6.04 -14.48
N ASN A 522 13.25 5.03 -15.26
CA ASN A 522 14.30 4.08 -14.86
C ASN A 522 15.69 4.71 -14.69
N THR A 523 15.95 5.91 -15.23
CA THR A 523 17.22 6.63 -14.99
C THR A 523 17.19 7.45 -13.71
N THR A 524 15.99 7.75 -13.17
CA THR A 524 15.80 8.52 -11.93
C THR A 524 15.47 7.64 -10.74
N VAL A 525 14.83 6.50 -10.98
CA VAL A 525 14.44 5.53 -9.97
C VAL A 525 15.39 4.32 -10.05
N THR A 526 16.26 4.18 -9.06
CA THR A 526 17.22 3.08 -8.99
C THR A 526 16.59 1.81 -8.43
N ALA A 527 16.96 0.63 -8.94
CA ALA A 527 16.46 -0.66 -8.44
C ALA A 527 16.62 -0.83 -6.92
N ALA A 528 17.74 -0.35 -6.35
CA ALA A 528 18.01 -0.38 -4.91
C ALA A 528 17.01 0.40 -4.03
N ALA A 529 16.16 1.22 -4.64
CA ALA A 529 15.15 2.05 -4.00
C ALA A 529 13.71 1.63 -4.37
N LEU A 530 13.54 0.51 -5.08
CA LEU A 530 12.24 -0.03 -5.47
C LEU A 530 11.73 -1.04 -4.45
N GLY A 531 10.54 -0.78 -3.94
CA GLY A 531 9.76 -1.69 -3.12
C GLY A 531 8.40 -1.97 -3.76
N PHE A 532 7.55 -2.62 -2.98
CA PHE A 532 6.18 -2.90 -3.37
C PHE A 532 5.26 -3.00 -2.16
N ARG A 533 3.99 -2.67 -2.37
CA ARG A 533 2.91 -2.85 -1.40
C ARG A 533 1.65 -3.32 -2.12
N GLY A 534 0.96 -4.27 -1.50
CA GLY A 534 -0.29 -4.83 -1.99
C GLY A 534 -1.51 -4.28 -1.28
N VAL A 535 -2.64 -4.36 -1.97
CA VAL A 535 -3.97 -4.15 -1.39
C VAL A 535 -4.87 -5.33 -1.75
N ARG A 536 -6.03 -5.42 -1.11
CA ARG A 536 -7.11 -6.33 -1.49
C ARG A 536 -8.43 -5.61 -1.28
N SER A 537 -9.30 -5.61 -2.28
CA SER A 537 -10.62 -4.98 -2.18
C SER A 537 -11.40 -5.61 -1.05
N ALA A 538 -12.04 -4.79 -0.22
CA ALA A 538 -12.90 -5.29 0.84
C ALA A 538 -14.30 -5.57 0.26
N VAL A 539 -14.94 -6.62 0.74
CA VAL A 539 -16.34 -6.87 0.42
C VAL A 539 -17.16 -6.01 1.36
N LEU A 540 -18.03 -5.15 0.81
CA LEU A 540 -19.04 -4.48 1.63
C LEU A 540 -19.86 -5.54 2.33
N LYS A 541 -20.05 -5.40 3.66
CA LYS A 541 -21.00 -6.27 4.38
C LYS A 541 -22.32 -6.24 3.60
N PRO A 542 -22.83 -7.39 3.14
CA PRO A 542 -24.10 -7.45 2.43
C PRO A 542 -25.26 -6.92 3.29
#